data_AF-A0A653ZEE9-F1
#
_entry.id   AF-A0A653ZEE9-F1
#
_cell.length_a   1.000
_cell.length_b   1.000
_cell.length_c   1.000
_cell.angle_alpha   90.00
_cell.angle_beta   90.00
_cell.angle_gamma   90.00
#
_symmetry.space_group_name_H-M   'P 1'
#
loop_
_entity.id
_entity.type
_entity.pdbx_description
1 polymer ?
#
loop_
_entity_poly.entity_id
_entity_poly.type
_entity_poly.pdbx_seq_one_letter_code
_entity_poly.pdbx_strand_id
1 'polypeptide(L)' 'MKNSQNNRLTYILLIIAGVICIINGVLAFDHSIIMISLSLLFMIIGIGVLYFSIRGLKNETKKSNNKARYNK' A
#
# COMPACT_ATOMS: atom_id res chain seq x y z
N MET A 1 4.17 13.97 19.16
CA MET A 1 4.69 14.71 18.00
C MET A 1 4.49 13.85 16.75
N LYS A 2 3.42 14.07 15.97
CA LYS A 2 3.08 13.21 14.81
C LYS A 2 4.03 13.57 13.67
N ASN A 3 5.10 12.78 13.50
CA ASN A 3 6.10 13.03 12.47
C ASN A 3 5.49 12.75 11.08
N SER A 4 5.05 13.83 10.42
CA SER A 4 4.38 13.78 9.11
C SER A 4 5.23 13.11 8.02
N GLN A 5 6.55 13.02 8.21
CA GLN A 5 7.43 12.32 7.29
C GLN A 5 7.32 10.80 7.45
N ASN A 6 7.16 10.31 8.67
CA ASN A 6 7.01 8.88 8.96
C ASN A 6 5.76 8.32 8.29
N ASN A 7 4.63 9.03 8.37
CA ASN A 7 3.39 8.58 7.73
C ASN A 7 3.55 8.45 6.21
N ARG A 8 4.24 9.40 5.57
CA ARG A 8 4.46 9.40 4.13
C ARG A 8 5.36 8.23 3.71
N LEU A 9 6.44 7.98 4.45
CA LEU A 9 7.31 6.82 4.26
C LEU A 9 6.55 5.52 4.48
N THR A 10 5.70 5.42 5.51
CA THR A 10 4.83 4.27 5.74
C THR A 10 3.96 3.99 4.51
N TYR A 11 3.26 4.98 3.97
CA TYR A 11 2.43 4.75 2.77
C TYR A 11 3.24 4.34 1.54
N ILE A 12 4.45 4.86 1.35
CA ILE A 12 5.35 4.44 0.26
C ILE A 12 5.79 2.99 0.45
N LEU A 13 6.17 2.62 1.68
CA LEU A 13 6.54 1.25 2.05
C LEU A 13 5.37 0.29 1.84
N LEU A 14 4.14 0.68 2.19
CA LEU A 14 2.97 -0.17 1.93
C LEU A 14 2.68 -0.32 0.42
N ILE A 15 2.92 0.71 -0.40
CA ILE A 15 2.80 0.58 -1.87
C ILE A 15 3.79 -0.48 -2.37
N ILE A 16 5.05 -0.39 -1.95
CA ILE A 16 6.10 -1.35 -2.33
C ILE A 16 5.72 -2.76 -1.86
N ALA A 17 5.28 -2.89 -0.60
CA ALA A 17 4.84 -4.18 -0.05
C ALA A 17 3.65 -4.75 -0.84
N GLY A 18 2.67 -3.94 -1.21
CA GLY A 18 1.53 -4.36 -2.03
C GLY A 18 1.94 -4.85 -3.42
N VAL A 19 2.88 -4.16 -4.08
CA VAL A 19 3.42 -4.57 -5.37
C VAL A 19 4.18 -5.90 -5.26
N ILE A 20 5.06 -6.04 -4.28
CA ILE A 20 5.79 -7.30 -4.02
C ILE A 20 4.82 -8.45 -3.73
N CYS A 21 3.76 -8.18 -2.98
CA CYS A 21 2.72 -9.15 -2.65
C CYS A 21 1.98 -9.64 -3.91
N ILE A 22 1.63 -8.74 -4.83
CA ILE A 22 1.01 -9.11 -6.12
C ILE A 22 1.99 -9.90 -6.98
N ILE A 23 3.24 -9.46 -7.08
CA ILE A 23 4.28 -10.17 -7.84
C ILE A 23 4.47 -11.59 -7.27
N ASN A 24 4.53 -11.74 -5.95
CA ASN A 24 4.62 -13.05 -5.30
C ASN A 24 3.40 -13.92 -5.57
N GLY A 25 2.19 -13.34 -5.59
CA GLY A 25 0.99 -14.07 -6.00
C GLY A 25 1.09 -14.56 -7.46
N VAL A 26 1.51 -13.70 -8.38
CA VAL A 26 1.62 -14.03 -9.81
C VAL A 26 2.76 -15.00 -10.12
N LEU A 27 3.88 -14.93 -9.38
CA LEU A 27 5.02 -15.83 -9.58
C LEU A 27 4.84 -17.19 -8.89
N ALA A 28 3.98 -17.28 -7.88
CA ALA A 28 3.67 -18.54 -7.18
C ALA A 28 2.72 -19.47 -7.97
N PHE A 29 2.58 -19.31 -9.29
CA PHE A 29 1.77 -20.19 -10.12
C PHE A 29 2.50 -21.49 -10.44
N ASP A 30 2.63 -22.34 -9.42
CA ASP A 30 2.86 -23.78 -9.61
C ASP A 30 1.51 -24.52 -9.69
N HIS A 31 1.46 -25.70 -10.32
CA HIS A 31 0.23 -26.45 -10.56
C HIS A 31 -0.42 -27.09 -9.32
N SER A 32 0.13 -26.83 -8.12
CA SER A 32 -0.48 -27.28 -6.87
C SER A 32 -1.68 -26.42 -6.47
N ILE A 33 -2.79 -27.08 -6.11
CA ILE A 33 -4.03 -26.45 -5.64
C ILE A 33 -3.79 -25.50 -4.45
N ILE A 34 -2.82 -25.83 -3.60
CA ILE A 34 -2.43 -25.03 -2.44
C ILE A 34 -1.79 -23.72 -2.88
N MET A 35 -0.89 -23.76 -3.87
CA MET A 35 -0.23 -22.56 -4.39
C MET A 35 -1.20 -21.64 -5.11
N ILE A 36 -2.13 -22.18 -5.90
CA ILE A 36 -3.18 -21.40 -6.56
C ILE A 36 -4.04 -20.66 -5.53
N SER A 37 -4.45 -21.36 -4.46
CA SER A 37 -5.24 -20.74 -3.39
C SER A 37 -4.48 -19.63 -2.66
N LEU A 38 -3.19 -19.85 -2.40
CA LEU A 38 -2.33 -18.88 -1.74
C LEU A 38 -2.04 -17.65 -2.64
N SER A 39 -1.85 -17.88 -3.93
CA SER A 39 -1.70 -16.86 -4.96
C SER A 39 -2.91 -15.92 -5.01
N LEU A 40 -4.13 -16.50 -5.05
CA LEU A 40 -5.38 -15.76 -4.99
C LEU A 40 -5.50 -14.90 -3.72
N LEU A 41 -5.16 -15.47 -2.56
CA LEU A 41 -5.14 -14.73 -1.30
C LEU A 41 -4.16 -13.55 -1.32
N PHE A 42 -2.93 -13.79 -1.77
CA PHE A 42 -1.93 -12.72 -1.88
C PHE A 42 -2.34 -11.63 -2.86
N MET A 43 -3.01 -11.98 -3.96
CA MET A 43 -3.53 -11.00 -4.92
C MET A 43 -4.61 -10.12 -4.30
N ILE A 44 -5.56 -10.69 -3.56
CA ILE A 44 -6.62 -9.94 -2.85
C ILE A 44 -6.02 -9.02 -1.79
N ILE A 45 -5.09 -9.53 -0.97
CA ILE A 45 -4.41 -8.76 0.08
C ILE A 45 -3.59 -7.62 -0.55
N GLY A 46 -2.83 -7.90 -1.60
CA GLY A 46 -2.00 -6.91 -2.30
C GLY A 46 -2.81 -5.75 -2.87
N ILE A 47 -3.96 -6.04 -3.48
CA ILE A 47 -4.90 -5.01 -3.96
C ILE A 47 -5.45 -4.17 -2.81
N GLY A 48 -5.86 -4.82 -1.70
CA GLY A 48 -6.37 -4.13 -0.52
C GLY A 48 -5.34 -3.18 0.11
N VAL A 49 -4.09 -3.64 0.24
CA VAL A 49 -2.96 -2.85 0.76
C VAL A 49 -2.67 -1.65 -0.15
N LEU A 50 -2.64 -1.85 -1.48
CA LEU A 50 -2.45 -0.75 -2.43
C LEU A 50 -3.56 0.30 -2.32
N TYR A 51 -4.82 -0.14 -2.26
CA TYR A 51 -5.96 0.76 -2.12
C TYR A 51 -5.87 1.60 -0.85
N PHE A 52 -5.59 0.96 0.30
CA PHE A 52 -5.44 1.67 1.57
C PHE A 52 -4.28 2.67 1.54
N SER A 53 -3.17 2.29 0.91
CA SER A 53 -1.97 3.12 0.83
C SER A 53 -2.17 4.36 -0.01
N ILE A 54 -2.78 4.22 -1.19
CA ILE A 54 -3.10 5.35 -2.07
C ILE A 54 -4.09 6.29 -1.38
N ARG A 55 -5.13 5.74 -0.72
CA ARG A 55 -6.12 6.53 0.01
C ARG A 55 -5.49 7.28 1.18
N GLY A 56 -4.65 6.61 1.97
CA GLY A 56 -3.94 7.22 3.09
C GLY A 56 -2.95 8.31 2.66
N LEU A 57 -2.18 8.07 1.60
CA LEU A 57 -1.25 9.05 1.04
C LEU A 57 -1.97 10.30 0.51
N LYS A 58 -3.13 10.13 -0.14
CA LYS A 58 -3.96 11.24 -0.61
C LYS A 58 -4.45 12.12 0.55
N ASN A 59 -4.83 11.50 1.66
CA ASN A 59 -5.31 12.20 2.85
C ASN A 59 -4.18 12.98 3.56
N GLU A 60 -2.99 12.39 3.69
CA GLU A 60 -1.82 13.11 4.26
C GLU A 60 -1.40 14.29 3.37
N THR A 61 -1.49 14.15 2.05
CA THR A 61 -1.14 15.23 1.11
C THR A 61 -2.10 16.41 1.21
N LYS A 62 -3.42 16.15 1.33
CA LYS A 62 -4.42 17.22 1.60
C LYS A 62 -4.17 17.93 2.91
N LYS A 63 -3.84 17.18 3.97
CA LYS A 63 -3.54 17.74 5.30
C LYS A 63 -2.31 18.65 5.27
N SER A 64 -1.26 18.24 4.55
CA SER A 64 -0.03 19.03 4.39
C SER A 64 -0.28 20.35 3.64
N ASN A 65 -1.03 20.32 2.53
CA ASN A 65 -1.33 21.50 1.73
C ASN A 65 -2.20 22.53 2.50
N ASN A 66 -3.18 22.05 3.26
CA ASN A 66 -4.03 22.91 4.08
C ASN A 66 -3.20 23.62 5.17
N LYS A 67 -2.28 22.93 5.85
CA LYS A 67 -1.38 23.55 6.84
C LYS A 67 -0.51 24.68 6.25
N ALA A 68 -0.05 24.56 5.01
CA ALA A 68 0.76 25.59 4.35
C ALA A 68 -0.03 26.86 4.00
N ARG A 69 -1.34 26.73 3.75
CA ARG A 69 -2.21 27.84 3.37
C ARG A 69 -2.66 28.71 4.54
N TYR A 70 -2.71 28.16 5.76
CA TYR A 70 -3.07 28.89 6.99
C TYR A 70 -1.87 29.55 7.67
N ASN A 71 -0.66 29.28 7.18
CA ASN A 71 0.59 29.81 7.73
C ASN A 71 1.20 30.89 6.82
N LYS A 72 0.38 31.48 5.94
CA LYS A 72 0.72 32.53 4.97
C LYS A 72 -0.19 33.73 5.23
#